data_AF-A0A2N7IJR4-F1
#
_entry.id   AF-A0A2N7IJR4-F1
#
_cell.length_a   1.000
_cell.length_b   1.000
_cell.length_c   1.000
_cell.angle_alpha   90.00
_cell.angle_beta   90.00
_cell.angle_gamma   90.00
#
_symmetry.space_group_name_H-M   'P 1'
#
loop_
_entity.id
_entity.type
_entity.pdbx_description
1 polymer ?
#
loop_
_entity_poly.entity_id
_entity_poly.type
_entity_poly.pdbx_seq_one_letter_code
_entity_poly.pdbx_strand_id
1 'polypeptide(L)'
;MARISKAQWEENFAAYNSIILDIFLNEGWDNVTYDRLSKETGLRKSTLQGYYASNSDFEVAIKGKVFPIILQHLNFSSREQLIDSWKASMSSSNQFRMIMRMFIMHAHKKGADGNGRNGVITLTKLISERLPNEDSLALIQLLFGLTVTELMEISF
;
A
#
# COMPACT_ATOMS: atom_id res chain seq x y z
N MET A 1 -20.68 -20.96 19.72
CA MET A 1 -19.61 -21.02 18.70
C MET A 1 -18.38 -21.63 19.36
N ALA A 2 -17.76 -22.64 18.76
CA ALA A 2 -16.55 -23.26 19.32
C ALA A 2 -15.46 -22.19 19.48
N ARG A 3 -14.88 -22.11 20.67
CA ARG A 3 -13.86 -21.13 21.01
C ARG A 3 -12.57 -21.57 20.31
N ILE A 4 -12.27 -20.99 19.16
CA ILE A 4 -11.01 -21.23 18.46
C ILE A 4 -9.84 -20.87 19.38
N SER A 5 -8.75 -21.64 19.28
CA SER A 5 -7.55 -21.33 20.06
C SER A 5 -6.97 -19.99 19.60
N LYS A 6 -6.20 -19.34 20.47
CA LYS A 6 -5.52 -18.09 20.12
C LYS A 6 -4.62 -18.26 18.89
N ALA A 7 -3.91 -19.39 18.79
CA ALA A 7 -3.06 -19.72 17.65
C ALA A 7 -3.87 -19.85 16.34
N GLN A 8 -5.02 -20.53 16.38
CA GLN A 8 -5.88 -20.65 15.21
C GLN A 8 -6.46 -19.30 14.78
N TRP A 9 -6.79 -18.45 15.75
CA TRP A 9 -7.26 -17.08 15.46
C TRP A 9 -6.17 -16.27 14.76
N GLU A 10 -4.93 -16.32 15.24
CA GLU A 10 -3.78 -15.62 14.65
C GLU A 10 -3.46 -16.11 13.23
N GLU A 11 -3.52 -17.43 12.99
CA GLU A 11 -3.35 -18.04 11.67
C GLU A 11 -4.43 -17.56 10.69
N ASN A 12 -5.70 -17.63 11.10
CA ASN A 12 -6.82 -17.16 10.29
C ASN A 12 -6.71 -15.66 9.98
N PHE A 13 -6.34 -14.86 11.00
CA PHE A 13 -6.15 -13.42 10.84
C PHE A 13 -5.04 -13.10 9.84
N ALA A 14 -3.92 -13.83 9.89
CA ALA A 14 -2.84 -13.69 8.91
C ALA A 14 -3.30 -14.06 7.49
N ALA A 15 -4.07 -15.15 7.34
CA ALA A 15 -4.63 -15.55 6.05
C ALA A 15 -5.58 -14.50 5.47
N TYR A 16 -6.50 -13.96 6.28
CA TYR A 16 -7.43 -12.91 5.83
C TYR A 16 -6.70 -11.61 5.49
N ASN A 17 -5.67 -11.22 6.26
CA ASN A 17 -4.84 -10.08 5.93
C ASN A 17 -4.13 -10.26 4.57
N SER A 18 -3.69 -11.48 4.25
CA SER A 18 -3.09 -11.77 2.93
C SER A 18 -4.09 -11.60 1.79
N ILE A 19 -5.34 -12.04 1.98
CA ILE A 19 -6.41 -11.87 0.98
C ILE A 19 -6.77 -10.39 0.81
N ILE A 20 -6.88 -9.64 1.91
CA ILE A 20 -7.13 -8.20 1.87
C ILE A 20 -6.01 -7.48 1.10
N LEU A 21 -4.76 -7.84 1.37
CA LEU A 21 -3.61 -7.28 0.66
C LEU A 21 -3.68 -7.58 -0.84
N ASP A 22 -4.04 -8.81 -1.23
CA ASP A 22 -4.16 -9.19 -2.64
C ASP A 22 -5.28 -8.44 -3.36
N ILE A 23 -6.46 -8.34 -2.75
CA ILE A 23 -7.57 -7.51 -3.27
C ILE A 23 -7.09 -6.07 -3.43
N PHE A 24 -6.41 -5.52 -2.44
CA PHE A 24 -5.88 -4.15 -2.51
C PHE A 24 -4.88 -3.97 -3.67
N LEU A 25 -3.93 -4.88 -3.84
CA LEU A 25 -2.88 -4.78 -4.86
C LEU A 25 -3.40 -4.98 -6.28
N ASN A 26 -4.47 -5.74 -6.46
CA ASN A 26 -5.03 -6.08 -7.77
C ASN A 26 -6.20 -5.19 -8.17
N GLU A 27 -7.08 -4.86 -7.21
CA GLU A 27 -8.37 -4.19 -7.46
C GLU A 27 -8.42 -2.79 -6.83
N GLY A 28 -7.50 -2.45 -5.94
CA GLY A 28 -7.45 -1.17 -5.23
C GLY A 28 -8.32 -1.12 -3.97
N TRP A 29 -8.13 -0.04 -3.21
CA TRP A 29 -8.73 0.12 -1.88
C TRP A 29 -10.26 0.12 -1.87
N ASP A 30 -10.91 0.69 -2.89
CA ASP A 30 -12.37 0.77 -2.96
C ASP A 30 -13.05 -0.61 -3.05
N ASN A 31 -12.32 -1.64 -3.49
CA ASN A 31 -12.80 -3.02 -3.57
C ASN A 31 -12.58 -3.81 -2.26
N VAL A 32 -11.81 -3.27 -1.31
CA VAL A 32 -11.55 -3.88 0.00
C VAL A 32 -12.78 -3.70 0.90
N THR A 33 -13.75 -4.59 0.74
CA THR A 33 -15.04 -4.54 1.43
C THR A 33 -15.39 -5.88 2.07
N TYR A 34 -16.27 -5.89 3.08
CA TYR A 34 -16.81 -7.12 3.66
C TYR A 34 -17.46 -8.02 2.61
N ASP A 35 -18.11 -7.46 1.58
CA ASP A 35 -18.71 -8.24 0.50
C ASP A 35 -17.65 -8.96 -0.34
N ARG A 36 -16.58 -8.26 -0.72
CA ARG A 36 -15.49 -8.86 -1.48
C ARG A 36 -14.75 -9.92 -0.66
N LEU A 37 -14.42 -9.60 0.59
CA LEU A 37 -13.73 -10.52 1.50
C LEU A 37 -14.58 -11.75 1.82
N SER A 38 -15.89 -11.59 1.98
CA SER A 38 -16.84 -12.70 2.17
C SER A 38 -16.88 -13.63 0.97
N LYS A 39 -16.83 -13.09 -0.26
CA LYS A 39 -16.75 -13.89 -1.49
C LYS A 39 -15.45 -14.69 -1.59
N GLU A 40 -14.30 -14.08 -1.28
CA GLU A 40 -12.99 -14.76 -1.36
C GLU A 40 -12.79 -15.81 -0.25
N THR A 41 -13.26 -15.52 0.97
CA THR A 41 -13.08 -16.43 2.12
C THR A 41 -14.20 -17.45 2.29
N GLY A 42 -15.35 -17.24 1.64
CA GLY A 42 -16.58 -18.00 1.87
C GLY A 42 -17.23 -17.76 3.25
N LEU A 43 -16.71 -16.82 4.05
CA LEU A 43 -17.18 -16.54 5.40
C LEU A 43 -18.30 -15.51 5.41
N ARG A 44 -19.17 -15.58 6.42
CA ARG A 44 -20.22 -14.57 6.62
C ARG A 44 -19.61 -13.26 7.11
N LYS A 45 -20.23 -12.13 6.74
CA LYS A 45 -19.83 -10.79 7.21
C LYS A 45 -19.75 -10.70 8.74
N SER A 46 -20.71 -11.29 9.45
CA SER A 46 -20.72 -11.30 10.92
C SER A 46 -19.54 -12.04 11.53
N THR A 47 -18.97 -13.03 10.83
CA THR A 47 -17.74 -13.73 11.25
C THR A 47 -16.52 -12.85 11.01
N LEU A 48 -16.43 -12.20 9.85
CA LEU A 48 -15.37 -11.24 9.52
C LEU A 48 -15.38 -10.03 10.47
N GLN A 49 -16.57 -9.60 10.91
CA GLN A 49 -16.74 -8.55 11.91
C GLN A 49 -16.15 -8.89 13.29
N GLY A 50 -15.92 -10.18 13.56
CA GLY A 50 -15.19 -10.62 14.75
C GLY A 50 -13.67 -10.43 14.65
N TYR A 51 -13.12 -10.23 13.45
CA TYR A 51 -11.71 -9.94 13.20
C TYR A 51 -11.45 -8.46 12.93
N TYR A 52 -12.38 -7.79 12.26
CA TYR A 52 -12.32 -6.39 11.87
C TYR A 52 -13.63 -5.73 12.32
N ALA A 53 -13.62 -4.70 13.15
CA ALA A 53 -14.87 -4.09 13.63
C ALA A 53 -15.52 -3.19 12.57
N SER A 54 -14.71 -2.60 11.70
CA SER A 54 -15.14 -1.71 10.61
C SER A 54 -14.29 -1.90 9.35
N ASN A 55 -14.68 -1.28 8.23
CA ASN A 55 -13.88 -1.32 7.00
C ASN A 55 -12.51 -0.63 7.17
N SER A 56 -12.39 0.35 8.08
CA SER A 56 -11.10 1.03 8.34
C SER A 56 -10.08 0.08 8.98
N ASP A 57 -10.54 -0.95 9.70
CA ASP A 57 -9.64 -1.93 10.32
C ASP A 57 -8.92 -2.82 9.29
N PHE A 58 -9.40 -2.87 8.05
CA PHE A 58 -8.68 -3.53 6.96
C PHE A 58 -7.33 -2.87 6.65
N GLU A 59 -7.12 -1.61 7.08
CA GLU A 59 -5.82 -0.94 6.94
C GLU A 59 -4.71 -1.68 7.70
N VAL A 60 -5.05 -2.44 8.75
CA VAL A 60 -4.09 -3.27 9.49
C VAL A 60 -3.43 -4.32 8.60
N ALA A 61 -4.17 -4.87 7.63
CA ALA A 61 -3.65 -5.84 6.68
C ALA A 61 -2.58 -5.25 5.74
N ILE A 62 -2.68 -3.95 5.46
CA ILE A 62 -1.80 -3.20 4.57
C ILE A 62 -0.58 -2.66 5.32
N LYS A 63 -0.78 -2.25 6.57
CA LYS A 63 0.24 -1.60 7.39
C LYS A 63 1.51 -2.44 7.50
N GLY A 64 2.63 -1.89 7.05
CA GLY A 64 3.94 -2.54 7.09
C GLY A 64 4.18 -3.62 6.01
N LYS A 65 3.16 -4.00 5.23
CA LYS A 65 3.28 -4.98 4.14
C LYS A 65 3.53 -4.35 2.77
N VAL A 66 3.11 -3.11 2.59
CA VAL A 66 3.29 -2.35 1.35
C VAL A 66 4.74 -1.92 1.12
N PHE A 67 5.47 -1.56 2.17
CA PHE A 67 6.82 -1.00 2.04
C PHE A 67 7.84 -2.00 1.45
N PRO A 68 7.86 -3.28 1.87
CA PRO A 68 8.68 -4.29 1.21
C PRO A 68 8.45 -4.41 -0.30
N ILE A 69 7.20 -4.27 -0.76
CA ILE A 69 6.84 -4.32 -2.18
C ILE A 69 7.44 -3.12 -2.92
N ILE A 70 7.32 -1.92 -2.36
CA ILE A 70 7.95 -0.71 -2.92
C ILE A 70 9.46 -0.92 -3.07
N LEU A 71 10.13 -1.45 -2.03
CA LEU A 71 11.57 -1.65 -2.03
C LEU A 71 12.05 -2.63 -3.10
N GLN A 72 11.25 -3.62 -3.47
CA GLN A 72 11.58 -4.57 -4.55
C GLN A 72 11.61 -3.91 -5.93
N HIS A 73 10.96 -2.75 -6.07
CA HIS A 73 10.81 -2.03 -7.32
C HIS A 73 11.77 -0.85 -7.49
N LEU A 74 12.46 -0.44 -6.42
CA LEU A 74 13.29 0.77 -6.41
C LEU A 74 14.78 0.45 -6.35
N ASN A 75 15.54 1.14 -7.19
CA ASN A 75 17.00 1.09 -7.20
C ASN A 75 17.58 2.36 -6.57
N PHE A 76 18.27 2.22 -5.44
CA PHE A 76 18.88 3.34 -4.71
C PHE A 76 20.39 3.50 -4.98
N SER A 77 20.94 2.91 -6.05
CA SER A 77 22.37 3.04 -6.39
C SER A 77 22.77 4.47 -6.78
N SER A 78 21.88 5.21 -7.43
CA SER A 78 22.05 6.63 -7.75
C SER A 78 20.69 7.32 -7.88
N ARG A 79 20.70 8.65 -7.93
CA ARG A 79 19.50 9.46 -8.20
C ARG A 79 18.81 9.04 -9.49
N GLU A 80 19.58 8.88 -10.57
CA GLU A 80 19.09 8.51 -11.90
C GLU A 80 18.48 7.11 -11.87
N GLN A 81 19.16 6.16 -11.24
CA GLN A 81 18.66 4.79 -11.10
C GLN A 81 17.35 4.73 -10.30
N LEU A 82 17.19 5.59 -9.29
CA LEU A 82 15.94 5.68 -8.54
C LEU A 82 14.81 6.22 -9.43
N ILE A 83 15.06 7.29 -10.18
CA ILE A 83 14.07 7.88 -11.09
C ILE A 83 13.67 6.87 -12.18
N ASP A 84 14.64 6.19 -12.78
CA ASP A 84 14.40 5.24 -13.87
C ASP A 84 13.65 3.99 -13.37
N SER A 85 14.08 3.41 -12.24
CA SER A 85 13.37 2.28 -11.62
C SER A 85 11.96 2.65 -11.16
N TRP A 86 11.74 3.88 -10.69
CA TRP A 86 10.41 4.38 -10.36
C TRP A 86 9.51 4.47 -11.59
N LYS A 87 9.99 5.10 -12.68
CA LYS A 87 9.23 5.20 -13.94
C LYS A 87 8.90 3.82 -14.50
N ALA A 88 9.91 2.94 -14.59
CA ALA A 88 9.72 1.58 -15.06
C ALA A 88 8.66 0.85 -14.23
N SER A 89 8.71 0.96 -12.90
CA SER A 89 7.76 0.30 -12.00
C SER A 89 6.35 0.88 -12.08
N MET A 90 6.21 2.20 -12.29
CA MET A 90 4.92 2.83 -12.54
C MET A 90 4.26 2.30 -13.81
N SER A 91 5.03 2.06 -14.87
CA SER A 91 4.50 1.56 -16.14
C SER A 91 4.33 0.03 -16.19
N SER A 92 5.21 -0.75 -15.55
CA SER A 92 5.24 -2.22 -15.68
C SER A 92 4.60 -2.99 -14.51
N SER A 93 4.52 -2.40 -13.31
CA SER A 93 4.01 -3.08 -12.11
C SER A 93 2.67 -2.49 -11.65
N ASN A 94 1.60 -3.27 -11.83
CA ASN A 94 0.28 -2.89 -11.33
C ASN A 94 0.29 -2.69 -9.80
N GLN A 95 0.98 -3.56 -9.08
CA GLN A 95 1.07 -3.48 -7.61
C GLN A 95 1.72 -2.17 -7.17
N PHE A 96 2.85 -1.80 -7.77
CA PHE A 96 3.53 -0.54 -7.48
C PHE A 96 2.63 0.65 -7.78
N ARG A 97 1.97 0.65 -8.95
CA ARG A 97 1.03 1.70 -9.35
C ARG A 97 -0.15 1.83 -8.38
N MET A 98 -0.74 0.72 -7.92
CA MET A 98 -1.85 0.73 -6.96
C MET A 98 -1.42 1.29 -5.60
N ILE A 99 -0.23 0.93 -5.13
CA ILE A 99 0.35 1.49 -3.90
C ILE A 99 0.54 3.00 -4.02
N MET A 100 1.12 3.48 -5.13
CA MET A 100 1.35 4.91 -5.33
C MET A 100 0.06 5.70 -5.47
N ARG A 101 -0.93 5.13 -6.18
CA ARG A 101 -2.30 5.68 -6.25
C ARG A 101 -2.91 5.79 -4.86
N MET A 102 -2.77 4.77 -4.01
CA MET A 102 -3.25 4.80 -2.62
C MET A 102 -2.59 5.94 -1.83
N PHE A 103 -1.26 6.13 -1.93
CA PHE A 103 -0.59 7.23 -1.24
C PHE A 103 -1.16 8.60 -1.62
N ILE A 104 -1.44 8.83 -2.91
CA ILE A 104 -2.04 10.09 -3.39
C ILE A 104 -3.48 10.23 -2.87
N MET A 105 -4.32 9.22 -3.06
CA MET A 105 -5.74 9.27 -2.67
C MET A 105 -5.92 9.45 -1.17
N HIS A 106 -5.03 8.88 -0.35
CA HIS A 106 -5.12 8.95 1.12
C HIS A 106 -4.29 10.08 1.73
N ALA A 107 -3.52 10.84 0.95
CA ALA A 107 -2.72 11.96 1.46
C ALA A 107 -3.57 13.06 2.12
N HIS A 108 -4.81 13.26 1.64
CA HIS A 108 -5.71 14.32 2.12
C HIS A 108 -6.62 13.90 3.29
N LYS A 109 -6.74 12.59 3.58
CA LYS A 109 -7.62 12.10 4.66
C LYS A 109 -6.99 12.42 6.02
N LYS A 110 -7.67 13.26 6.82
CA LYS A 110 -7.28 13.57 8.22
C LYS A 110 -7.85 12.50 9.16
N GLY A 111 -7.01 11.84 9.96
CA GLY A 111 -7.46 10.88 10.98
C GLY A 111 -6.58 9.62 11.07
N ALA A 112 -7.04 8.60 11.80
CA ALA A 112 -6.38 7.28 11.90
C ALA A 112 -6.21 6.58 10.53
N ASP A 113 -7.02 6.97 9.55
CA ASP A 113 -7.02 6.52 8.14
C ASP A 113 -5.89 7.17 7.29
N GLY A 114 -5.07 8.03 7.91
CA GLY A 114 -4.04 8.88 7.29
C GLY A 114 -2.72 8.15 6.98
N ASN A 115 -2.76 6.88 6.60
CA ASN A 115 -1.56 6.08 6.33
C ASN A 115 -0.76 6.56 5.09
N GLY A 116 -1.39 7.30 4.17
CA GLY A 116 -0.73 7.87 2.99
C GLY A 116 0.38 8.86 3.34
N ARG A 117 0.13 9.81 4.25
CA ARG A 117 1.14 10.79 4.70
C ARG A 117 2.33 10.12 5.38
N ASN A 118 2.08 9.14 6.24
CA ASN A 118 3.14 8.38 6.91
C ASN A 118 3.95 7.55 5.91
N GLY A 119 3.30 7.01 4.87
CA GLY A 119 3.97 6.35 3.75
C GLY A 119 4.95 7.27 3.04
N VAL A 120 4.52 8.48 2.67
CA VAL A 120 5.37 9.50 2.03
C VAL A 120 6.53 9.90 2.94
N ILE A 121 6.27 10.19 4.23
CA ILE A 121 7.33 10.54 5.19
C ILE A 121 8.37 9.42 5.31
N THR A 122 7.92 8.16 5.38
CA THR A 122 8.81 7.00 5.45
C THR A 122 9.64 6.87 4.18
N LEU A 123 9.06 7.11 2.99
CA LEU A 123 9.81 7.13 1.74
C LEU A 123 10.84 8.25 1.69
N THR A 124 10.50 9.47 2.13
CA THR A 124 11.45 10.59 2.17
C THR A 124 12.62 10.28 3.09
N LYS A 125 12.37 9.69 4.27
CA LYS A 125 13.43 9.25 5.19
C LYS A 125 14.31 8.18 4.54
N LEU A 126 13.71 7.19 3.90
CA LEU A 126 14.46 6.14 3.20
C LEU A 126 15.36 6.72 2.10
N ILE A 127 14.86 7.67 1.30
CA ILE A 127 15.67 8.35 0.28
C ILE A 127 16.83 9.08 0.95
N SER A 128 16.60 9.79 2.04
CA SER A 128 17.66 10.49 2.79
C SER A 128 18.71 9.54 3.37
N GLU A 129 18.31 8.34 3.81
CA GLU A 129 19.22 7.32 4.33
C GLU A 129 20.04 6.65 3.22
N ARG A 130 19.43 6.40 2.06
CA ARG A 130 20.05 5.68 0.94
C ARG A 130 20.85 6.58 0.00
N LEU A 131 20.46 7.84 -0.12
CA LEU A 131 21.06 8.87 -0.98
C LEU A 131 21.36 10.13 -0.14
N PRO A 132 22.28 10.08 0.84
CA PRO A 132 22.51 11.15 1.81
C PRO A 132 23.03 12.46 1.22
N ASN A 133 23.59 12.42 0.00
CA ASN A 133 24.12 13.59 -0.71
C ASN A 133 23.07 14.27 -1.62
N GLU A 134 21.86 13.71 -1.72
CA GLU A 134 20.79 14.23 -2.57
C GLU A 134 19.75 15.01 -1.74
N ASP A 135 19.13 16.02 -2.37
CA ASP A 135 17.96 16.67 -1.80
C ASP A 135 16.75 15.72 -1.86
N SER A 136 16.50 15.05 -0.73
CA SER A 136 15.43 14.06 -0.59
C SER A 136 14.03 14.66 -0.77
N LEU A 137 13.86 15.94 -0.44
CA LEU A 137 12.57 16.62 -0.61
C LEU A 137 12.32 16.94 -2.09
N ALA A 138 13.32 17.47 -2.78
CA ALA A 138 13.22 17.71 -4.22
C ALA A 138 13.01 16.40 -4.99
N LEU A 139 13.68 15.32 -4.58
CA LEU A 139 13.56 14.01 -5.22
C LEU A 139 12.18 13.39 -4.98
N ILE A 140 11.64 13.41 -3.76
CA ILE A 140 10.28 12.88 -3.51
C ILE A 140 9.22 13.71 -4.24
N GLN A 141 9.38 15.03 -4.34
CA GLN A 141 8.50 15.90 -5.13
C GLN A 141 8.50 15.51 -6.62
N LEU A 142 9.68 15.26 -7.18
CA LEU A 142 9.82 14.78 -8.55
C LEU A 142 9.13 13.42 -8.76
N LEU A 143 9.39 12.44 -7.89
CA LEU A 143 8.83 11.09 -7.99
C LEU A 143 7.29 11.09 -7.89
N PHE A 144 6.72 11.89 -6.98
CA PHE A 144 5.27 12.05 -6.89
C PHE A 144 4.69 12.87 -8.05
N GLY A 145 5.44 13.84 -8.59
CA GLY A 145 5.09 14.51 -9.83
C GLY A 145 4.96 13.53 -11.00
N LEU A 146 5.98 12.69 -11.20
CA LEU A 146 5.97 11.61 -12.20
C LEU A 146 4.82 10.63 -12.00
N THR A 147 4.52 10.30 -10.74
CA THR A 147 3.40 9.41 -10.39
C THR A 147 2.07 10.02 -10.83
N VAL A 148 1.84 11.29 -10.51
CA VAL A 148 0.61 11.99 -10.85
C VAL A 148 0.47 12.15 -12.36
N THR A 149 1.54 12.48 -13.09
CA THR A 149 1.49 12.59 -14.56
C THR A 149 1.21 11.24 -15.23
N GLU A 150 1.80 10.15 -14.72
CA GLU A 150 1.53 8.80 -15.23
C GLU A 150 0.07 8.39 -14.97
N LEU A 151 -0.45 8.64 -13.76
CA LEU A 151 -1.85 8.32 -13.42
C LEU A 151 -2.86 9.15 -14.22
N MET A 152 -2.48 10.33 -14.70
CA MET A 152 -3.29 11.17 -15.57
C MET A 152 -3.08 10.87 -17.07
N GLU A 153 -2.24 9.89 -17.41
CA GLU A 153 -1.89 9.51 -18.79
C GLU A 153 -1.37 10.70 -19.63
N ILE A 154 -0.71 11.67 -18.97
CA ILE A 154 -0.16 12.85 -19.64
C ILE A 154 1.19 12.46 -20.25
N SER A 155 1.24 12.38 -21.58
CA SER A 155 2.45 12.19 -22.38
C SER A 155 2.73 13.43 -23.23
N PHE A 156 3.96 13.93 -23.22
CA PHE A 156 4.46 15.02 -24.06
C PHE A 156 5.47 14.49 -25.08
#